data_AF-A0A191ZWJ5-F1
#
_entry.id   AF-A0A191ZWJ5-F1
#
_cell.length_a   1.000
_cell.length_b   1.000
_cell.length_c   1.000
_cell.angle_alpha   90.00
_cell.angle_beta   90.00
_cell.angle_gamma   90.00
#
_symmetry.space_group_name_H-M   'P 1'
#
loop_
_entity.id
_entity.type
_entity.pdbx_description
1 polymer ?
#
loop_
_entity_poly.entity_id
_entity_poly.type
_entity_poly.pdbx_seq_one_letter_code
_entity_poly.pdbx_strand_id
1 'polypeptide(L)'
;MSDYNLRELEEIIAAGEDKLEEFADLINEAFEEGLEANDGLRIGAWTEEERDEVMARYNHLCAVAEALRERVDYLRAELDEANAAMADAYEVDLQEAIEDYLDEGGELDEEGQPTDKDLLADVFRRMQDSRLENGQ
;
A
#
# COMPACT_ATOMS: atom_id res chain seq x y z
N MET A 1 2.94 12.05 8.54
CA MET A 1 1.86 11.80 7.58
C MET A 1 2.43 12.03 6.20
N SER A 2 2.35 11.03 5.33
CA SER A 2 2.74 11.11 3.93
C SER A 2 1.95 12.22 3.20
N ASP A 3 2.59 12.90 2.25
CA ASP A 3 1.96 13.94 1.41
C ASP A 3 1.01 13.35 0.35
N TYR A 4 0.99 12.02 0.19
CA TYR A 4 0.16 11.31 -0.79
C TYR A 4 -1.24 11.02 -0.24
N ASN A 5 -2.25 11.09 -1.12
CA ASN A 5 -3.56 10.54 -0.79
C ASN A 5 -3.55 8.99 -0.84
N LEU A 6 -4.55 8.33 -0.25
CA LEU A 6 -4.61 6.86 -0.15
C LEU A 6 -4.45 6.16 -1.50
N ARG A 7 -5.13 6.67 -2.52
CA ARG A 7 -5.07 6.11 -3.87
C ARG A 7 -3.67 6.24 -4.47
N GLU A 8 -3.02 7.39 -4.29
CA GLU A 8 -1.65 7.58 -4.73
C GLU A 8 -0.68 6.64 -4.00
N LEU A 9 -0.88 6.39 -2.70
CA LEU A 9 -0.09 5.41 -1.94
C LEU A 9 -0.26 4.00 -2.52
N GLU A 10 -1.50 3.57 -2.78
CA GLU A 10 -1.80 2.27 -3.40
C GLU A 10 -1.13 2.12 -4.78
N GLU A 11 -1.24 3.16 -5.63
CA GLU A 11 -0.62 3.17 -6.96
C GLU A 11 0.91 3.10 -6.89
N ILE A 12 1.54 3.83 -5.95
CA ILE A 12 3.00 3.80 -5.74
C ILE A 12 3.46 2.44 -5.21
N ILE A 13 2.73 1.85 -4.26
CA ILE A 13 3.03 0.53 -3.70
C ILE A 13 2.98 -0.52 -4.81
N ALA A 14 1.90 -0.54 -5.59
CA ALA A 14 1.74 -1.47 -6.71
C ALA A 14 2.88 -1.33 -7.74
N ALA A 15 3.21 -0.10 -8.14
CA ALA A 15 4.32 0.14 -9.06
C ALA A 15 5.69 -0.29 -8.47
N GLY A 16 5.87 -0.14 -7.15
CA GLY A 16 7.05 -0.61 -6.45
C GLY A 16 7.16 -2.13 -6.43
N GLU A 17 6.04 -2.83 -6.22
CA GLU A 17 5.94 -4.29 -6.27
C GLU A 17 6.23 -4.84 -7.67
N ASP A 18 5.64 -4.23 -8.71
CA ASP A 18 5.92 -4.58 -10.11
C ASP A 18 7.41 -4.42 -10.42
N LYS A 19 8.05 -3.34 -9.92
CA LYS A 19 9.50 -3.17 -10.08
C LYS A 19 10.33 -4.18 -9.30
N LEU A 20 9.90 -4.62 -8.13
CA LEU A 20 10.60 -5.68 -7.40
C LEU A 20 10.57 -7.01 -8.16
N GLU A 21 9.47 -7.32 -8.85
CA GLU A 21 9.37 -8.49 -9.72
C GLU A 21 10.35 -8.38 -10.90
N GLU A 22 10.39 -7.23 -11.58
CA GLU A 22 11.37 -7.00 -12.65
C GLU A 22 12.82 -7.09 -12.14
N PHE A 23 13.12 -6.57 -10.95
CA PHE A 23 14.44 -6.71 -10.35
C PHE A 23 14.77 -8.16 -10.01
N ALA A 24 13.81 -8.97 -9.58
CA ALA A 24 14.03 -10.38 -9.31
C ALA A 24 14.50 -11.13 -10.56
N ASP A 25 13.89 -10.86 -11.71
CA ASP A 25 14.30 -11.44 -13.00
C ASP A 25 15.73 -11.00 -13.38
N LEU A 26 16.03 -9.70 -13.27
CA LEU A 26 17.37 -9.16 -13.57
C LEU A 26 18.46 -9.69 -12.61
N ILE A 27 18.12 -9.87 -11.34
CA ILE A 27 19.01 -10.45 -10.33
C ILE A 27 19.29 -11.92 -10.68
N ASN A 28 18.27 -12.70 -11.05
CA ASN A 28 18.43 -14.09 -11.45
C ASN A 28 19.31 -14.21 -12.70
N GLU A 29 19.06 -13.38 -13.73
CA GLU A 29 19.89 -13.35 -14.93
C GLU A 29 21.35 -13.01 -14.61
N ALA A 30 21.59 -11.97 -13.79
CA ALA A 30 22.94 -11.59 -13.38
C ALA A 30 23.62 -12.65 -12.51
N PHE A 31 22.86 -13.38 -11.69
CA PHE A 31 23.37 -14.49 -10.89
C PHE A 31 23.79 -15.67 -11.75
N GLU A 32 22.95 -16.05 -12.72
CA GLU A 32 23.24 -17.13 -13.67
C GLU A 32 24.48 -16.80 -14.52
N GLU A 33 24.58 -15.56 -15.02
CA GLU A 33 25.77 -15.08 -15.75
C GLU A 33 27.03 -15.12 -14.86
N GLY A 34 26.91 -14.72 -13.59
CA GLY A 34 28.01 -14.77 -12.63
C GLY A 34 28.45 -16.21 -12.31
N LEU A 35 27.49 -17.13 -12.17
CA LEU A 35 27.76 -18.56 -11.99
C LEU A 35 28.48 -19.15 -13.20
N GLU A 36 28.01 -18.89 -14.41
CA GLU A 36 28.66 -19.37 -15.64
C GLU A 36 30.09 -18.84 -15.78
N ALA A 37 30.31 -17.58 -15.42
CA ALA A 37 31.60 -16.94 -15.47
C ALA A 37 32.58 -17.51 -14.41
N ASN A 38 32.08 -17.89 -13.23
CA ASN A 38 32.88 -18.42 -12.11
C ASN A 38 33.18 -19.93 -12.24
N ASP A 39 32.20 -20.75 -12.65
CA ASP A 39 32.38 -22.21 -12.79
C ASP A 39 33.21 -22.60 -14.04
N GLY A 40 33.54 -21.64 -14.91
CA GLY A 40 34.34 -21.89 -16.11
C GLY A 40 33.63 -22.80 -17.13
N LEU A 41 32.31 -22.98 -17.00
CA LEU A 41 31.45 -23.80 -17.87
C LEU A 41 31.56 -23.36 -19.34
N ARG A 42 31.94 -22.09 -19.57
CA ARG A 42 32.39 -21.59 -20.87
C ARG A 42 33.93 -21.52 -20.91
N ILE A 43 34.56 -22.68 -21.14
CA ILE A 43 36.03 -22.82 -21.16
C ILE A 43 36.66 -21.78 -22.12
N GLY A 44 37.37 -20.79 -21.57
CA GLY A 44 38.22 -19.84 -22.30
C GLY A 44 37.64 -18.44 -22.60
N ALA A 45 36.45 -18.08 -22.11
CA ALA A 45 35.75 -16.86 -22.56
C ALA A 45 35.78 -15.65 -21.61
N TRP A 46 36.06 -15.82 -20.32
CA TRP A 46 35.92 -14.75 -19.32
C TRP A 46 37.24 -14.36 -18.66
N THR A 47 37.54 -13.07 -18.70
CA THR A 47 38.61 -12.42 -17.94
C THR A 47 38.20 -12.21 -16.48
N GLU A 48 39.17 -11.92 -15.63
CA GLU A 48 38.92 -11.57 -14.22
C GLU A 48 38.09 -10.29 -14.10
N GLU A 49 38.34 -9.31 -14.96
CA GLU A 49 37.61 -8.05 -15.01
C GLU A 49 36.13 -8.24 -15.38
N GLU A 50 35.83 -9.10 -16.37
CA GLU A 50 34.44 -9.40 -16.75
C GLU A 50 33.69 -10.16 -15.64
N ARG A 51 34.37 -11.04 -14.89
CA ARG A 51 33.76 -11.70 -13.72
C ARG A 51 33.44 -10.70 -12.61
N ASP A 52 34.37 -9.81 -12.31
CA ASP A 52 34.19 -8.79 -11.27
C ASP A 52 33.06 -7.82 -11.64
N GLU A 53 32.93 -7.44 -12.91
CA GLU A 53 31.85 -6.58 -13.41
C GLU A 53 30.47 -7.23 -13.22
N VAL A 54 30.32 -8.51 -13.59
CA VAL A 54 29.04 -9.24 -13.42
C VAL A 54 28.69 -9.38 -11.95
N MET A 55 29.65 -9.73 -11.09
CA MET A 55 29.41 -9.83 -9.65
C MET A 55 29.09 -8.47 -9.03
N ALA A 56 29.74 -7.39 -9.47
CA ALA A 56 29.40 -6.04 -9.03
C ALA A 56 27.99 -5.64 -9.45
N ARG A 57 27.58 -5.97 -10.68
CA ARG A 57 26.22 -5.73 -11.19
C ARG A 57 25.17 -6.50 -10.39
N TYR A 58 25.39 -7.79 -10.14
CA TYR A 58 24.52 -8.60 -9.29
C TYR A 58 24.36 -8.00 -7.89
N ASN A 59 25.46 -7.69 -7.22
CA ASN A 59 25.44 -7.10 -5.88
C ASN A 59 24.72 -5.74 -5.86
N HIS A 60 24.91 -4.92 -6.90
CA HIS A 60 24.22 -3.64 -7.03
C HIS A 60 22.72 -3.83 -7.20
N LEU A 61 22.28 -4.74 -8.06
CA LEU A 61 20.86 -5.05 -8.25
C LEU A 61 20.21 -5.56 -6.96
N CYS A 62 20.88 -6.44 -6.22
CA CYS A 62 20.41 -6.90 -4.91
C CYS A 62 20.24 -5.74 -3.92
N ALA A 63 21.21 -4.83 -3.83
CA ALA A 63 21.14 -3.68 -2.93
C ALA A 63 20.01 -2.71 -3.30
N VAL A 64 19.78 -2.49 -4.60
CA VAL A 64 18.67 -1.66 -5.08
C VAL A 64 17.32 -2.31 -4.78
N ALA A 65 17.19 -3.62 -5.00
CA ALA A 65 15.97 -4.35 -4.70
C ALA A 65 15.66 -4.36 -3.18
N GLU A 66 16.68 -4.51 -2.33
CA GLU A 66 16.52 -4.43 -0.88
C GLU A 66 16.03 -3.04 -0.43
N ALA A 67 16.65 -1.97 -0.93
CA ALA A 67 16.24 -0.60 -0.63
C ALA A 67 14.82 -0.29 -1.13
N LEU A 68 14.46 -0.78 -2.33
CA LEU A 68 13.10 -0.62 -2.87
C LEU A 68 12.08 -1.37 -2.01
N ARG A 69 12.40 -2.59 -1.57
CA ARG A 69 11.55 -3.39 -0.70
C ARG A 69 11.30 -2.71 0.63
N GLU A 70 12.34 -2.20 1.28
CA GLU A 70 12.21 -1.42 2.53
C GLU A 70 11.29 -0.21 2.34
N ARG A 71 11.42 0.48 1.20
CA ARG A 71 10.56 1.63 0.89
C ARG A 71 9.10 1.23 0.68
N VAL A 72 8.85 0.13 -0.03
CA VAL A 72 7.49 -0.40 -0.24
C VAL A 72 6.86 -0.83 1.09
N ASP A 73 7.61 -1.53 1.94
CA ASP A 73 7.12 -1.97 3.25
C ASP A 73 6.79 -0.78 4.17
N TYR A 74 7.61 0.28 4.13
CA TYR A 74 7.30 1.54 4.82
C TYR A 74 5.98 2.16 4.33
N LEU A 75 5.79 2.26 3.01
CA LEU A 75 4.58 2.87 2.44
C LEU A 75 3.33 2.05 2.74
N ARG A 76 3.43 0.71 2.76
CA ARG A 76 2.34 -0.18 3.20
C ARG A 76 1.94 0.10 4.64
N ALA A 77 2.91 0.28 5.55
CA ALA A 77 2.62 0.62 6.93
C ALA A 77 1.91 1.98 7.05
N GLU A 78 2.29 2.98 6.25
CA GLU A 78 1.59 4.28 6.21
C GLU A 78 0.15 4.14 5.66
N LEU A 79 -0.05 3.30 4.64
CA LEU A 79 -1.38 3.02 4.09
C LEU A 79 -2.28 2.34 5.13
N ASP A 80 -1.76 1.35 5.86
CA ASP A 80 -2.49 0.65 6.92
C ASP A 80 -2.88 1.59 8.06
N GLU A 81 -1.98 2.47 8.50
CA GLU A 81 -2.26 3.48 9.51
C GLU A 81 -3.34 4.47 9.05
N ALA A 82 -3.25 4.94 7.80
CA ALA A 82 -4.24 5.85 7.24
C ALA A 82 -5.62 5.19 7.08
N ASN A 83 -5.66 3.92 6.67
CA ASN A 83 -6.90 3.14 6.58
C ASN A 83 -7.53 2.92 7.96
N ALA A 84 -6.73 2.60 8.97
CA ALA A 84 -7.21 2.44 10.34
C ALA A 84 -7.79 3.75 10.88
N ALA A 85 -7.10 4.88 10.68
CA ALA A 85 -7.58 6.19 11.09
C ALA A 85 -8.91 6.57 10.39
N MET A 86 -9.07 6.24 9.10
CA MET A 86 -10.34 6.45 8.39
C MET A 86 -11.45 5.55 8.89
N ALA A 87 -11.16 4.29 9.22
CA ALA A 87 -12.15 3.36 9.77
C ALA A 87 -12.64 3.83 11.14
N ASP A 88 -11.74 4.26 12.02
CA ASP A 88 -12.08 4.79 13.34
C ASP A 88 -12.95 6.05 13.22
N ALA A 89 -12.58 6.97 12.32
CA ALA A 89 -13.38 8.17 12.05
C ALA A 89 -14.77 7.81 11.51
N TYR A 90 -14.85 6.87 10.57
CA TYR A 90 -16.12 6.41 10.01
C TYR A 90 -17.01 5.73 11.06
N GLU A 91 -16.44 4.98 11.99
CA GLU A 91 -17.19 4.36 13.09
C GLU A 91 -17.80 5.43 14.01
N VAL A 92 -17.03 6.45 14.38
CA VAL A 92 -17.53 7.59 15.17
C VAL A 92 -18.67 8.30 14.44
N ASP A 93 -18.49 8.56 13.15
CA ASP A 93 -19.49 9.20 12.29
C ASP A 93 -20.78 8.38 12.22
N LEU A 94 -20.64 7.06 12.08
CA LEU A 94 -21.78 6.17 12.01
C LEU A 94 -22.54 6.13 13.35
N GLN A 95 -21.82 6.12 14.48
CA GLN A 95 -22.43 6.17 15.81
C GLN A 95 -23.21 7.47 16.01
N GLU A 96 -22.61 8.62 15.70
CA GLU A 96 -23.29 9.93 15.81
C GLU A 96 -24.52 10.00 14.88
N ALA A 97 -24.40 9.51 13.64
CA ALA A 97 -25.54 9.48 12.74
C ALA A 97 -26.65 8.51 13.18
N ILE A 98 -26.33 7.44 13.91
CA ILE A 98 -27.34 6.55 14.52
C ILE A 98 -28.04 7.27 15.68
N GLU A 99 -27.32 8.03 16.49
CA GLU A 99 -27.92 8.85 17.56
C GLU A 99 -28.89 9.89 16.98
N ASP A 100 -28.46 10.66 15.98
CA ASP A 100 -29.31 11.63 15.28
C ASP A 100 -30.50 10.96 14.57
N TYR A 101 -30.29 9.80 13.97
CA TYR A 101 -31.36 9.00 13.35
C TYR A 101 -32.46 8.65 14.36
N LEU A 102 -32.08 8.23 15.57
CA LEU A 102 -33.04 7.91 16.63
C LEU A 102 -33.76 9.16 17.14
N ASP A 103 -33.06 10.28 17.27
CA ASP A 103 -33.63 11.56 17.68
C ASP A 103 -34.64 12.12 16.65
N GLU A 104 -34.44 11.84 15.36
CA GLU A 104 -35.37 12.18 14.28
C GLU A 104 -36.57 11.21 14.15
N GLY A 105 -36.67 10.22 15.04
CA GLY A 105 -37.76 9.25 15.08
C GLY A 105 -37.52 7.98 14.26
N GLY A 106 -36.27 7.73 13.89
CA GLY A 106 -35.84 6.43 13.39
C GLY A 106 -36.00 5.31 14.42
N GLU A 107 -36.15 4.09 13.95
CA GLU A 107 -36.34 2.90 14.79
C GLU A 107 -35.30 1.83 14.44
N LEU A 108 -34.83 1.09 15.44
CA LEU A 108 -33.98 -0.09 15.23
C LEU A 108 -34.82 -1.36 15.23
N ASP A 109 -34.43 -2.34 14.42
CA ASP A 109 -35.01 -3.67 14.45
C ASP A 109 -34.52 -4.49 15.66
N GLU A 110 -34.97 -5.74 15.77
CA GLU A 110 -34.61 -6.65 16.86
C GLU A 110 -33.11 -7.00 16.89
N GLU A 111 -32.39 -6.76 15.79
CA GLU A 111 -30.96 -6.99 15.61
C GLU A 111 -30.14 -5.71 15.84
N GLY A 112 -30.81 -4.59 16.17
CA GLY A 112 -30.20 -3.29 16.41
C GLY A 112 -29.86 -2.52 15.13
N GLN A 113 -30.41 -2.90 13.98
CA GLN A 113 -30.16 -2.22 12.71
C GLN A 113 -31.23 -1.16 12.41
N PRO A 114 -30.86 -0.03 11.78
CA PRO A 114 -31.80 0.98 11.32
C PRO A 114 -32.83 0.41 10.34
N THR A 115 -34.11 0.58 10.68
CA THR A 115 -35.24 0.10 9.85
C THR A 115 -35.45 0.97 8.61
N ASP A 116 -35.16 2.28 8.72
CA ASP A 116 -35.23 3.25 7.63
C ASP A 116 -33.82 3.69 7.22
N LYS A 117 -33.29 3.01 6.19
CA LYS A 117 -31.94 3.26 5.67
C LYS A 117 -31.84 4.57 4.90
N ASP A 118 -32.95 5.06 4.35
CA ASP A 118 -32.96 6.30 3.58
C ASP A 118 -32.84 7.48 4.53
N LEU A 119 -33.58 7.46 5.64
CA LEU A 119 -33.45 8.46 6.71
C LEU A 119 -32.04 8.45 7.31
N LEU A 120 -31.49 7.28 7.62
CA LEU A 120 -30.11 7.18 8.11
C LEU A 120 -29.10 7.76 7.11
N ALA A 121 -29.25 7.46 5.82
CA ALA A 121 -28.36 7.97 4.78
C ALA A 121 -28.45 9.49 4.60
N ASP A 122 -29.63 10.08 4.84
CA ASP A 122 -29.85 11.53 4.79
C ASP A 122 -29.33 12.24 6.05
N VAL A 123 -29.46 11.63 7.23
CA VAL A 123 -28.83 12.10 8.49
C VAL A 123 -27.31 12.08 8.35
N PHE A 124 -26.75 10.96 7.92
CA PHE A 124 -25.31 10.78 7.75
C PHE A 124 -24.72 11.80 6.77
N ARG A 125 -25.40 12.05 5.63
CA ARG A 125 -24.97 13.09 4.67
C ARG A 125 -24.99 14.49 5.27
N ARG A 126 -26.05 14.87 6.00
CA ARG A 126 -26.14 16.19 6.65
C ARG A 126 -25.04 16.39 7.70
N MET A 127 -24.74 15.35 8.46
CA MET A 127 -23.66 15.37 9.45
C MET A 127 -22.30 15.58 8.77
N GLN A 128 -22.02 14.86 7.67
CA GLN A 128 -20.79 15.04 6.89
C GLN A 128 -20.67 16.44 6.28
N ASP A 129 -21.76 16.96 5.70
CA ASP A 129 -21.81 18.31 5.14
C ASP A 129 -21.55 19.38 6.22
N SER A 130 -22.15 19.22 7.41
CA SER A 130 -21.94 20.12 8.55
C SER A 130 -20.49 20.18 9.01
N ARG A 131 -19.79 19.03 9.05
CA ARG A 131 -18.37 18.99 9.45
C ARG A 131 -17.46 19.64 8.43
N LEU A 132 -17.74 19.43 7.14
CA LEU A 132 -17.03 20.12 6.05
C LEU A 132 -17.20 21.65 6.13
N GLU A 133 -18.39 22.13 6.48
CA GLU A 133 -18.65 23.57 6.67
C GLU A 133 -17.97 24.14 7.93
N ASN A 134 -17.86 23.34 9.00
CA ASN A 134 -17.29 23.76 10.29
C ASN A 134 -15.77 23.50 10.44
N GLY A 135 -15.14 22.86 9.46
CA GLY A 135 -13.69 22.63 9.42
C GLY A 135 -13.18 21.66 10.48
N GLN A 136 -14.02 20.68 10.86
CA GLN A 136 -13.65 19.57 11.74
C GLN A 136 -13.25 18.33 10.95
#